data_AF-A0A7K2MJZ9-F1
#
_entry.id   AF-A0A7K2MJZ9-F1
#
_cell.length_a   1.000
_cell.length_b   1.000
_cell.length_c   1.000
_cell.angle_alpha   90.00
_cell.angle_beta   90.00
_cell.angle_gamma   90.00
#
_symmetry.space_group_name_H-M   'P 1'
#
loop_
_entity.id
_entity.type
_entity.pdbx_description
1 polymer ?
#
loop_
_entity_poly.entity_id
_entity_poly.type
_entity_poly.pdbx_seq_one_letter_code
_entity_poly.pdbx_strand_id
1 'polypeptide(L)'
;ERGVTVLNQTPSAFHRFAEADRHAGEPLPALRRIIFGGEALDLGRLRDWVERHGTDSPRLVNMYGITETTVHVTQRVLTAADFAPGAATASPVGGPVPGLVTHLLDDRLRPVPPGRVGAIYVAGDQVSLGYLGRPGLTAGRFVADPFKADGSRMYHTGDLARRTFGGELEFVGRADDQVQLKGFRIEPGEVESAIRDLDGVVDAAVTVADSEDHLVAHVVGRVPADLTALLAAKLPAHMVPGRVLTVDALPLTVNGKLDRNALAERAALPPAASVDAPSAGAPIGGALHGAAPDGGATGGGDGAALAALVDIFADTLPGSVPDADTDFFTAGGDSIVAISVINRARALGLPVAPRDVFLLRTPRALAEHLATRTPRATAPAPARQEDGPLPPTPIILRRRGLGGSLARFAQARTLT
;
A
#
# COMPACT_ATOMS: atom_id res chain seq x y z
N GLU A 1 25.82 -1.11 5.90
CA GLU A 1 26.57 -0.77 4.66
C GLU A 1 26.45 0.67 4.19
N ARG A 2 25.25 1.20 3.91
CA ARG A 2 25.10 2.54 3.27
C ARG A 2 24.95 3.72 4.22
N GLY A 3 24.90 3.48 5.54
CA GLY A 3 24.75 4.55 6.54
C GLY A 3 23.46 5.36 6.36
N VAL A 4 22.33 4.69 6.15
CA VAL A 4 21.02 5.36 5.97
C VAL A 4 20.68 6.15 7.24
N THR A 5 20.41 7.45 7.08
CA THR A 5 20.16 8.37 8.22
C THR A 5 18.71 8.85 8.30
N VAL A 6 17.94 8.70 7.24
CA VAL A 6 16.52 9.08 7.17
C VAL A 6 15.77 7.97 6.45
N LEU A 7 14.73 7.44 7.09
CA LEU A 7 13.81 6.45 6.54
C LEU A 7 12.43 7.12 6.39
N ASN A 8 11.79 6.98 5.23
CA ASN A 8 10.40 7.39 5.01
C ASN A 8 9.62 6.16 4.55
N GLN A 9 8.57 5.80 5.27
CA GLN A 9 7.75 4.61 5.05
C GLN A 9 6.31 4.87 5.48
N THR A 10 5.38 4.05 4.97
CA THR A 10 4.04 4.00 5.57
C THR A 10 4.09 3.24 6.90
N PRO A 11 3.16 3.51 7.84
CA PRO A 11 3.01 2.73 9.07
C PRO A 11 3.07 1.21 8.84
N SER A 12 2.29 0.68 7.89
CA SER A 12 2.24 -0.75 7.57
C SER A 12 3.59 -1.34 7.19
N ALA A 13 4.32 -0.66 6.30
CA ALA A 13 5.65 -1.09 5.88
C ALA A 13 6.66 -1.01 7.03
N PHE A 14 6.53 0.03 7.88
CA PHE A 14 7.39 0.20 9.05
C PHE A 14 7.19 -0.89 10.10
N HIS A 15 5.97 -1.35 10.36
CA HIS A 15 5.74 -2.39 11.38
C HIS A 15 6.54 -3.66 11.11
N ARG A 16 6.68 -4.05 9.85
CA ARG A 16 7.50 -5.21 9.46
C ARG A 16 8.98 -4.95 9.58
N PHE A 17 9.41 -3.72 9.26
CA PHE A 17 10.78 -3.29 9.52
C PHE A 17 11.10 -3.34 11.02
N ALA A 18 10.20 -2.86 11.88
CA ALA A 18 10.34 -2.91 13.33
C ALA A 18 10.40 -4.35 13.84
N GLU A 19 9.63 -5.26 13.26
CA GLU A 19 9.69 -6.69 13.55
C GLU A 19 11.02 -7.33 13.14
N ALA A 20 11.53 -7.04 11.94
CA ALA A 20 12.83 -7.53 11.50
C ALA A 20 13.96 -7.02 12.41
N ASP A 21 13.89 -5.74 12.80
CA ASP A 21 14.82 -5.11 13.74
C ASP A 21 14.80 -5.79 15.13
N ARG A 22 13.63 -6.28 15.61
CA ARG A 22 13.56 -7.09 16.84
C ARG A 22 14.42 -8.35 16.78
N HIS A 23 14.52 -8.97 15.60
CA HIS A 23 15.25 -10.23 15.42
C HIS A 23 16.72 -10.03 15.04
N ALA A 24 17.07 -8.91 14.41
CA ALA A 24 18.43 -8.63 13.95
C ALA A 24 19.42 -8.42 15.11
N GLY A 25 18.98 -7.87 16.24
CA GLY A 25 19.80 -7.65 17.44
C GLY A 25 20.91 -6.59 17.31
N GLU A 26 21.21 -6.12 16.10
CA GLU A 26 22.21 -5.07 15.85
C GLU A 26 21.58 -3.67 15.96
N PRO A 27 22.23 -2.72 16.64
CA PRO A 27 21.74 -1.35 16.71
C PRO A 27 21.79 -0.67 15.33
N LEU A 28 20.91 0.31 15.12
CA LEU A 28 20.83 1.13 13.91
C LEU A 28 21.38 2.55 14.14
N PRO A 29 22.66 2.74 14.52
CA PRO A 29 23.17 4.00 15.07
C PRO A 29 23.18 5.17 14.07
N ALA A 30 23.14 4.87 12.76
CA ALA A 30 23.10 5.89 11.73
C ALA A 30 21.70 6.52 11.56
N LEU A 31 20.65 5.82 11.97
CA LEU A 31 19.28 6.23 11.71
C LEU A 31 18.90 7.40 12.65
N ARG A 32 18.65 8.57 12.07
CA ARG A 32 18.35 9.80 12.80
C ARG A 32 16.89 10.18 12.75
N ARG A 33 16.18 9.82 11.68
CA ARG A 33 14.77 10.14 11.48
C ARG A 33 14.01 9.02 10.80
N ILE A 34 12.81 8.77 11.28
CA ILE A 34 11.82 7.91 10.66
C ILE A 34 10.60 8.78 10.41
N ILE A 35 10.19 8.86 9.16
CA ILE A 35 9.06 9.64 8.69
C ILE A 35 7.95 8.67 8.32
N PHE A 36 6.78 8.84 8.92
CA PHE A 36 5.55 8.13 8.59
C PHE A 36 4.66 9.01 7.73
N GLY A 37 3.93 8.39 6.81
CA GLY A 37 2.86 9.05 6.08
C GLY A 37 2.11 8.08 5.17
N GLY A 38 0.96 8.53 4.66
CA GLY A 38 0.13 7.76 3.74
C GLY A 38 -0.87 6.80 4.39
N GLU A 39 -0.76 6.55 5.70
CA GLU A 39 -1.75 5.80 6.49
C GLU A 39 -1.92 6.45 7.87
N ALA A 40 -3.04 6.20 8.54
CA ALA A 40 -3.19 6.55 9.94
C ALA A 40 -2.14 5.81 10.78
N LEU A 41 -1.40 6.56 11.59
CA LEU A 41 -0.40 6.00 12.49
C LEU A 41 -1.03 5.60 13.83
N ASP A 42 -0.98 4.31 14.14
CA ASP A 42 -1.31 3.75 15.46
C ASP A 42 -0.07 3.79 16.37
N LEU A 43 -0.11 4.66 17.38
CA LEU A 43 0.98 4.80 18.35
C LEU A 43 1.17 3.55 19.22
N GLY A 44 0.13 2.75 19.43
CA GLY A 44 0.21 1.48 20.17
C GLY A 44 1.19 0.51 19.52
N ARG A 45 1.18 0.42 18.19
CA ARG A 45 2.09 -0.45 17.41
C ARG A 45 3.53 0.05 17.35
N LEU A 46 3.81 1.24 17.86
CA LEU A 46 5.17 1.78 17.97
C LEU A 46 5.80 1.59 19.35
N ARG A 47 5.05 1.10 20.36
CA ARG A 47 5.54 1.00 21.75
C ARG A 47 6.81 0.17 21.87
N ASP A 48 6.81 -1.04 21.34
CA ASP A 48 8.00 -1.93 21.34
C ASP A 48 9.21 -1.29 20.65
N TRP A 49 8.99 -0.46 19.63
CA TRP A 49 10.08 0.27 18.98
C TRP A 49 10.63 1.34 19.91
N VAL A 50 9.76 2.14 20.52
CA VAL A 50 10.12 3.24 21.41
C VAL A 50 10.79 2.73 22.70
N GLU A 51 10.37 1.59 23.24
CA GLU A 51 11.02 0.99 24.40
C GLU A 51 12.48 0.59 24.11
N ARG A 52 12.76 0.15 22.89
CA ARG A 52 14.10 -0.30 22.49
C ARG A 52 15.01 0.84 22.03
N HIS A 53 14.46 1.80 21.29
CA HIS A 53 15.25 2.85 20.62
C HIS A 53 15.02 4.26 21.17
N GLY A 54 14.02 4.46 22.02
CA GLY A 54 13.58 5.78 22.46
C GLY A 54 12.89 6.59 21.35
N THR A 55 12.75 7.90 21.57
CA THR A 55 12.17 8.85 20.60
C THR A 55 13.15 9.93 20.12
N ASP A 56 14.37 9.95 20.67
CA ASP A 56 15.35 11.00 20.38
C ASP A 56 16.23 10.68 19.17
N SER A 57 16.66 9.42 19.02
CA SER A 57 17.54 8.99 17.94
C SER A 57 17.30 7.51 17.58
N PRO A 58 16.42 7.21 16.60
CA PRO A 58 15.85 8.16 15.65
C PRO A 58 14.64 8.94 16.16
N ARG A 59 14.49 10.19 15.69
CA ARG A 59 13.24 10.93 15.84
C ARG A 59 12.15 10.33 14.97
N LEU A 60 11.00 10.08 15.58
CA LEU A 60 9.79 9.62 14.92
C LEU A 60 8.96 10.82 14.48
N VAL A 61 8.62 10.91 13.20
CA VAL A 61 7.89 12.05 12.63
C VAL A 61 6.68 11.54 11.86
N ASN A 62 5.48 11.84 12.34
CA ASN A 62 4.27 11.57 11.58
C ASN A 62 3.97 12.75 10.65
N MET A 63 3.74 12.49 9.37
CA MET A 63 3.41 13.50 8.38
C MET A 63 2.12 13.11 7.65
N TYR A 64 1.19 14.05 7.55
CA TYR A 64 -0.02 13.89 6.76
C TYR A 64 0.07 14.73 5.52
N GLY A 65 -0.42 14.19 4.41
CA GLY A 65 -0.63 14.90 3.16
C GLY A 65 -1.11 13.94 2.09
N ILE A 66 -1.48 14.53 0.96
CA ILE A 66 -2.08 13.82 -0.16
C ILE A 66 -1.48 14.36 -1.45
N THR A 67 -1.67 13.65 -2.55
CA THR A 67 -1.10 13.99 -3.85
C THR A 67 -1.45 15.42 -4.26
N GLU A 68 -2.70 15.83 -4.05
CA GLU A 68 -3.21 17.13 -4.48
C GLU A 68 -2.61 18.33 -3.71
N THR A 69 -1.91 18.06 -2.60
CA THR A 69 -1.25 19.06 -1.76
C THR A 69 0.27 18.92 -1.73
N THR A 70 0.83 18.17 -2.70
CA THR A 70 2.26 17.96 -2.87
C THR A 70 2.93 17.26 -1.68
N VAL A 71 2.60 15.98 -1.51
CA VAL A 71 3.24 15.04 -0.58
C VAL A 71 2.83 15.23 0.89
N HIS A 72 3.23 16.32 1.54
CA HIS A 72 3.01 16.51 2.98
C HIS A 72 2.52 17.92 3.32
N VAL A 73 1.46 17.98 4.12
CA VAL A 73 0.76 19.18 4.58
C VAL A 73 1.09 19.49 6.02
N THR A 74 1.16 18.48 6.89
CA THR A 74 1.40 18.67 8.31
C THR A 74 2.52 17.77 8.79
N GLN A 75 3.10 18.12 9.93
CA GLN A 75 4.10 17.32 10.62
C GLN A 75 3.88 17.32 12.13
N ARG A 76 4.16 16.17 12.74
CA ARG A 76 4.28 15.99 14.18
C ARG A 76 5.51 15.16 14.51
N VAL A 77 6.44 15.72 15.29
CA VAL A 77 7.53 14.95 15.87
C VAL A 77 7.02 14.28 17.14
N LEU A 78 7.04 12.95 17.20
CA LEU A 78 6.62 12.20 18.39
C LEU A 78 7.70 12.24 19.47
N THR A 79 7.26 12.20 20.71
CA THR A 79 8.06 12.34 21.93
C THR A 79 7.68 11.27 22.93
N ALA A 80 8.49 11.06 23.98
CA ALA A 80 8.17 10.13 25.05
C ALA A 80 6.80 10.39 25.70
N ALA A 81 6.32 11.65 25.73
CA ALA A 81 5.01 12.01 26.27
C ALA A 81 3.84 11.38 25.48
N ASP A 82 4.01 11.18 24.17
CA ASP A 82 2.99 10.56 23.31
C ASP A 82 2.81 9.06 23.62
N PHE A 83 3.78 8.46 24.32
CA PHE A 83 3.76 7.04 24.72
C PHE A 83 3.53 6.84 26.22
N ALA A 84 3.37 7.93 26.99
CA ALA A 84 3.12 7.84 28.43
C ALA A 84 1.82 7.08 28.75
N PRO A 85 1.72 6.44 29.93
CA PRO A 85 0.47 5.81 30.37
C PRO A 85 -0.70 6.80 30.32
N GLY A 86 -1.81 6.40 29.68
CA GLY A 86 -2.99 7.24 29.51
C GLY A 86 -2.93 8.26 28.38
N ALA A 87 -1.85 8.29 27.57
CA ALA A 87 -1.79 9.10 26.36
C ALA A 87 -2.85 8.64 25.33
N ALA A 88 -3.39 9.60 24.58
CA ALA A 88 -4.38 9.33 23.54
C ALA A 88 -3.78 8.49 22.41
N THR A 89 -4.54 7.51 21.92
CA THR A 89 -4.16 6.61 20.81
C THR A 89 -4.59 7.12 19.44
N ALA A 90 -5.10 8.35 19.36
CA ALA A 90 -5.45 8.99 18.09
C ALA A 90 -4.21 9.09 17.19
N SER A 91 -4.39 9.33 15.89
CA SER A 91 -3.28 9.55 14.98
C SER A 91 -2.92 11.04 14.91
N PRO A 92 -1.95 11.54 15.69
CA PRO A 92 -1.60 12.96 15.67
C PRO A 92 -0.84 13.27 14.40
N VAL A 93 -1.34 14.23 13.63
CA VAL A 93 -0.71 14.69 12.39
C VAL A 93 -0.12 16.10 12.54
N GLY A 94 -0.31 16.73 13.69
CA GLY A 94 0.40 17.93 14.12
C GLY A 94 -0.06 19.21 13.42
N GLY A 95 0.88 20.08 13.10
CA GLY A 95 0.64 21.41 12.53
C GLY A 95 1.07 21.51 11.07
N PRO A 96 0.56 22.52 10.32
CA PRO A 96 0.94 22.74 8.94
C PRO A 96 2.45 22.97 8.78
N VAL A 97 3.03 22.43 7.70
CA VAL A 97 4.40 22.76 7.29
C VAL A 97 4.45 24.19 6.74
N PRO A 98 5.64 24.85 6.71
CA PRO A 98 5.75 26.22 6.25
C PRO A 98 5.17 26.43 4.83
N GLY A 99 4.41 27.51 4.66
CA GLY A 99 3.77 27.87 3.40
C GLY A 99 2.41 27.19 3.15
N LEU A 100 1.94 26.35 4.07
CA LEU A 100 0.61 25.76 4.03
C LEU A 100 -0.25 26.20 5.21
N VAL A 101 -1.56 26.18 5.00
CA VAL A 101 -2.57 26.45 6.01
C VAL A 101 -3.57 25.29 6.02
N THR A 102 -3.93 24.82 7.20
CA THR A 102 -4.99 23.81 7.38
C THR A 102 -6.19 24.42 8.10
N HIS A 103 -7.36 24.31 7.46
CA HIS A 103 -8.64 24.67 8.04
C HIS A 103 -9.42 23.41 8.39
N LEU A 104 -10.11 23.43 9.53
CA LEU A 104 -11.14 22.44 9.85
C LEU A 104 -12.49 23.12 9.74
N LEU A 105 -13.28 22.73 8.75
CA LEU A 105 -14.53 23.41 8.40
C LEU A 105 -15.73 22.48 8.53
N ASP A 106 -16.90 23.07 8.80
CA ASP A 106 -18.19 22.41 8.68
C ASP A 106 -18.72 22.41 7.23
N ASP A 107 -19.92 21.87 7.04
CA ASP A 107 -20.63 21.79 5.76
C ASP A 107 -20.98 23.16 5.14
N ARG A 108 -20.88 24.24 5.93
CA ARG A 108 -21.11 25.63 5.51
C ARG A 108 -19.81 26.42 5.41
N LEU A 109 -18.66 25.75 5.36
CA LEU A 109 -17.32 26.33 5.31
C LEU A 109 -16.96 27.22 6.52
N ARG A 110 -17.60 27.00 7.67
CA ARG A 110 -17.29 27.73 8.90
C ARG A 110 -16.26 26.95 9.73
N PRO A 111 -15.27 27.62 10.35
CA PRO A 111 -14.32 26.95 11.23
C PRO A 111 -15.02 26.24 12.39
N VAL A 112 -14.66 24.97 12.63
CA VAL A 112 -15.13 24.23 13.82
C VAL A 112 -14.25 24.56 15.03
N PRO A 113 -14.80 24.65 16.25
CA PRO A 113 -14.00 24.90 17.45
C PRO A 113 -13.11 23.70 17.81
N PRO A 114 -12.03 23.91 18.59
CA PRO A 114 -11.23 22.81 19.13
C PRO A 114 -12.09 21.74 19.81
N GLY A 115 -11.71 20.47 19.65
CA GLY A 115 -12.48 19.35 20.17
C GLY A 115 -13.58 18.83 19.21
N ARG A 116 -13.97 19.59 18.18
CA ARG A 116 -14.96 19.16 17.19
C ARG A 116 -14.31 18.61 15.93
N VAL A 117 -14.94 17.59 15.36
CA VAL A 117 -14.56 17.04 14.06
C VAL A 117 -15.02 17.99 12.95
N GLY A 118 -14.14 18.25 11.99
CA GLY A 118 -14.42 19.00 10.77
C GLY A 118 -13.66 18.43 9.59
N ALA A 119 -14.07 18.81 8.38
CA ALA A 119 -13.38 18.44 7.16
C ALA A 119 -12.09 19.24 7.01
N ILE A 120 -11.02 18.58 6.57
CA ILE A 120 -9.72 19.21 6.34
C ILE A 120 -9.76 19.92 4.98
N TYR A 121 -9.44 21.21 5.01
CA TYR A 121 -9.14 22.01 3.84
C TYR A 121 -7.70 22.50 3.90
N VAL A 122 -7.02 22.49 2.77
CA VAL A 122 -5.60 22.88 2.67
C VAL A 122 -5.45 24.03 1.69
N ALA A 123 -4.83 25.13 2.14
CA ALA A 123 -4.53 26.29 1.32
C ALA A 123 -3.02 26.57 1.29
N GLY A 124 -2.56 27.27 0.26
CA GLY A 124 -1.16 27.68 0.11
C GLY A 124 -0.49 27.15 -1.15
N ASP A 125 0.79 27.48 -1.32
CA ASP A 125 1.52 27.34 -2.60
C ASP A 125 1.74 25.89 -3.05
N GLN A 126 1.56 24.93 -2.15
CA GLN A 126 1.72 23.50 -2.47
C GLN A 126 0.41 22.83 -2.92
N VAL A 127 -0.71 23.57 -2.94
CA VAL A 127 -1.95 23.08 -3.55
C VAL A 127 -1.76 22.97 -5.06
N SER A 128 -1.99 21.78 -5.61
CA SER A 128 -1.81 21.50 -7.03
C SER A 128 -2.73 22.33 -7.93
N LEU A 129 -2.43 22.34 -9.23
CA LEU A 129 -3.22 23.11 -10.20
C LEU A 129 -4.64 22.55 -10.36
N GLY A 130 -4.81 21.24 -10.20
CA GLY A 130 -6.06 20.52 -10.38
C GLY A 130 -5.85 19.15 -10.98
N TYR A 131 -6.94 18.52 -11.43
CA TYR A 131 -6.92 17.24 -12.11
C TYR A 131 -6.81 17.44 -13.63
N LEU A 132 -5.85 16.75 -14.26
CA LEU A 132 -5.57 16.87 -15.68
C LEU A 132 -6.81 16.52 -16.53
N GLY A 133 -7.26 17.47 -17.36
CA GLY A 133 -8.41 17.27 -18.26
C GLY A 133 -9.76 17.11 -17.56
N ARG A 134 -9.86 17.40 -16.24
CA ARG A 134 -11.08 17.18 -15.44
C ARG A 134 -11.52 18.46 -14.72
N PRO A 135 -12.02 19.48 -15.44
CA PRO A 135 -12.36 20.78 -14.85
C PRO A 135 -13.51 20.69 -13.84
N GLY A 136 -14.53 19.86 -14.06
CA GLY A 136 -15.63 19.68 -13.12
C GLY A 136 -15.19 19.11 -11.77
N LEU A 137 -14.36 18.05 -11.80
CA LEU A 137 -13.79 17.48 -10.57
C LEU A 137 -12.84 18.47 -9.89
N THR A 138 -12.06 19.21 -10.67
CA THR A 138 -11.17 20.26 -10.15
C THR A 138 -11.98 21.34 -9.44
N ALA A 139 -13.02 21.89 -10.05
CA ALA A 139 -13.85 22.92 -9.44
C ALA A 139 -14.57 22.43 -8.16
N GLY A 140 -14.93 21.14 -8.10
CA GLY A 140 -15.58 20.55 -6.92
C GLY A 140 -14.67 20.31 -5.72
N ARG A 141 -13.34 20.18 -5.93
CA ARG A 141 -12.37 19.92 -4.86
C ARG A 141 -11.44 21.10 -4.57
N PHE A 142 -11.13 21.94 -5.57
CA PHE A 142 -10.28 23.13 -5.47
C PHE A 142 -11.15 24.38 -5.46
N VAL A 143 -11.69 24.68 -4.28
CA VAL A 143 -12.68 25.75 -4.07
C VAL A 143 -12.01 27.07 -3.70
N ALA A 144 -12.74 28.18 -3.78
CA ALA A 144 -12.27 29.48 -3.31
C ALA A 144 -11.99 29.45 -1.80
N ASP A 145 -10.92 30.11 -1.36
CA ASP A 145 -10.60 30.29 0.06
C ASP A 145 -11.42 31.49 0.61
N PRO A 146 -12.45 31.26 1.44
CA PRO A 146 -13.29 32.35 1.96
C PRO A 146 -12.56 33.21 3.02
N PHE A 147 -11.38 32.80 3.47
CA PHE A 147 -10.60 33.51 4.49
C PHE A 147 -9.65 34.55 3.88
N LYS A 148 -9.59 34.63 2.55
CA LYS A 148 -8.76 35.58 1.81
C LYS A 148 -9.55 36.28 0.71
N ALA A 149 -9.26 37.57 0.51
CA ALA A 149 -9.91 38.38 -0.53
C ALA A 149 -9.11 38.43 -1.85
N ASP A 150 -8.07 37.60 -1.99
CA ASP A 150 -7.09 37.63 -3.09
C ASP A 150 -7.40 36.64 -4.22
N GLY A 151 -8.54 35.93 -4.13
CA GLY A 151 -8.92 34.91 -5.11
C GLY A 151 -8.14 33.60 -4.99
N SER A 152 -7.40 33.40 -3.89
CA SER A 152 -6.74 32.12 -3.62
C SER A 152 -7.73 30.97 -3.45
N ARG A 153 -7.19 29.75 -3.58
CA ARG A 153 -7.94 28.50 -3.52
C ARG A 153 -7.52 27.68 -2.32
N MET A 154 -8.43 26.83 -1.86
CA MET A 154 -8.17 25.75 -0.93
C MET A 154 -8.64 24.42 -1.52
N TYR A 155 -7.98 23.34 -1.13
CA TYR A 155 -8.31 21.99 -1.54
C TYR A 155 -9.09 21.26 -0.44
N HIS A 156 -10.26 20.71 -0.78
CA HIS A 156 -11.10 19.90 0.10
C HIS A 156 -10.64 18.44 0.06
N THR A 157 -10.03 17.96 1.14
CA THR A 157 -9.30 16.66 1.13
C THR A 157 -10.22 15.43 1.13
N GLY A 158 -11.45 15.59 1.64
CA GLY A 158 -12.33 14.49 2.00
C GLY A 158 -11.94 13.80 3.30
N ASP A 159 -10.89 14.26 3.99
CA ASP A 159 -10.48 13.75 5.30
C ASP A 159 -11.13 14.53 6.43
N LEU A 160 -11.34 13.86 7.56
CA LEU A 160 -11.86 14.41 8.80
C LEU A 160 -10.75 14.46 9.84
N ALA A 161 -10.69 15.56 10.57
CA ALA A 161 -9.80 15.70 11.72
C ALA A 161 -10.48 16.50 12.81
N ARG A 162 -9.86 16.48 13.99
CA ARG A 162 -10.18 17.33 15.11
C ARG A 162 -8.95 18.12 15.51
N ARG A 163 -9.13 19.40 15.83
CA ARG A 163 -8.05 20.20 16.43
C ARG A 163 -8.09 20.02 17.93
N THR A 164 -6.98 19.62 18.53
CA THR A 164 -6.84 19.52 19.99
C THR A 164 -6.85 20.92 20.60
N PHE A 165 -7.08 21.01 21.91
CA PHE A 165 -6.95 22.27 22.63
C PHE A 165 -5.51 22.82 22.62
N GLY A 166 -4.52 21.96 22.38
CA GLY A 166 -3.12 22.35 22.13
C GLY A 166 -2.87 22.86 20.72
N GLY A 167 -3.89 22.88 19.85
CA GLY A 167 -3.80 23.41 18.47
C GLY A 167 -3.32 22.40 17.43
N GLU A 168 -2.96 21.18 17.83
CA GLU A 168 -2.53 20.11 16.92
C GLU A 168 -3.73 19.47 16.20
N LEU A 169 -3.50 18.92 15.02
CA LEU A 169 -4.50 18.11 14.33
C LEU A 169 -4.36 16.63 14.68
N GLU A 170 -5.49 16.01 15.00
CA GLU A 170 -5.66 14.56 15.11
C GLU A 170 -6.50 14.09 13.94
N PHE A 171 -5.97 13.16 13.15
CA PHE A 171 -6.71 12.54 12.05
C PHE A 171 -7.81 11.62 12.62
N VAL A 172 -9.01 11.71 12.06
CA VAL A 172 -10.19 10.94 12.50
C VAL A 172 -10.56 9.88 11.47
N GLY A 173 -10.42 10.16 10.18
CA GLY A 173 -10.81 9.25 9.11
C GLY A 173 -11.17 10.00 7.84
N ARG A 174 -11.96 9.37 6.97
CA ARG A 174 -12.49 9.98 5.75
C ARG A 174 -13.98 10.28 5.88
N ALA A 175 -14.42 11.33 5.19
CA ALA A 175 -15.82 11.68 5.02
C ALA A 175 -16.46 10.97 3.81
N ASP A 176 -15.61 10.45 2.90
CA ASP A 176 -16.01 9.70 1.73
C ASP A 176 -15.57 8.23 1.82
N ASP A 177 -15.93 7.48 0.79
CA ASP A 177 -15.85 6.02 0.72
C ASP A 177 -14.46 5.46 0.39
N GLN A 178 -13.49 6.35 0.22
CA GLN A 178 -12.14 6.01 -0.16
C GLN A 178 -11.37 5.34 0.98
N VAL A 179 -10.45 4.45 0.63
CA VAL A 179 -9.70 3.66 1.60
C VAL A 179 -8.19 3.76 1.36
N GLN A 180 -7.40 3.60 2.44
CA GLN A 180 -5.96 3.48 2.38
C GLN A 180 -5.59 2.02 2.65
N LEU A 181 -4.93 1.37 1.71
CA LEU A 181 -4.52 -0.03 1.83
C LEU A 181 -3.03 -0.15 1.48
N LYS A 182 -2.19 -0.52 2.44
CA LYS A 182 -0.74 -0.68 2.23
C LYS A 182 -0.11 0.59 1.60
N GLY A 183 -0.57 1.76 2.02
CA GLY A 183 -0.15 3.07 1.48
C GLY A 183 -0.78 3.48 0.14
N PHE A 184 -1.59 2.62 -0.48
CA PHE A 184 -2.31 2.94 -1.70
C PHE A 184 -3.65 3.58 -1.37
N ARG A 185 -3.91 4.71 -2.03
CA ARG A 185 -5.19 5.40 -1.97
C ARG A 185 -6.10 4.77 -3.04
N ILE A 186 -7.11 4.04 -2.59
CA ILE A 186 -8.00 3.26 -3.46
C ILE A 186 -9.40 3.86 -3.41
N GLU A 187 -9.99 4.07 -4.58
CA GLU A 187 -11.41 4.39 -4.73
C GLU A 187 -12.19 3.09 -4.95
N PRO A 188 -12.94 2.56 -3.94
CA PRO A 188 -13.65 1.30 -4.13
C PRO A 188 -14.61 1.34 -5.32
N GLY A 189 -15.21 2.51 -5.62
CA GLY A 189 -16.07 2.72 -6.77
C GLY A 189 -15.42 2.41 -8.13
N GLU A 190 -14.10 2.58 -8.27
CA GLU A 190 -13.37 2.19 -9.49
C GLU A 190 -13.33 0.67 -9.65
N VAL A 191 -13.07 -0.04 -8.55
CA VAL A 191 -13.08 -1.50 -8.50
C VAL A 191 -14.49 -2.04 -8.72
N GLU A 192 -15.48 -1.46 -8.05
CA GLU A 192 -16.90 -1.80 -8.20
C GLU A 192 -17.38 -1.60 -9.64
N SER A 193 -16.97 -0.52 -10.30
CA SER A 193 -17.30 -0.30 -11.72
C SER A 193 -16.66 -1.36 -12.61
N ALA A 194 -15.38 -1.68 -12.40
CA ALA A 194 -14.69 -2.71 -13.19
C ALA A 194 -15.33 -4.10 -13.01
N ILE A 195 -15.83 -4.42 -11.82
CA ILE A 195 -16.57 -5.66 -11.53
C ILE A 195 -17.94 -5.65 -12.21
N ARG A 196 -18.69 -4.54 -12.14
CA ARG A 196 -20.01 -4.39 -12.79
C ARG A 196 -19.96 -4.46 -14.31
N ASP A 197 -18.82 -4.19 -14.92
CA ASP A 197 -18.59 -4.33 -16.37
C ASP A 197 -18.42 -5.79 -16.84
N LEU A 198 -18.49 -6.78 -15.93
CA LEU A 198 -18.30 -8.19 -16.26
C LEU A 198 -19.63 -8.93 -16.47
N ASP A 199 -19.63 -9.85 -17.43
CA ASP A 199 -20.83 -10.61 -17.80
C ASP A 199 -21.37 -11.44 -16.63
N GLY A 200 -22.66 -11.27 -16.32
CA GLY A 200 -23.36 -12.01 -15.28
C GLY A 200 -23.32 -11.36 -13.90
N VAL A 201 -22.55 -10.30 -13.71
CA VAL A 201 -22.60 -9.45 -12.52
C VAL A 201 -23.81 -8.51 -12.61
N VAL A 202 -24.61 -8.48 -11.55
CA VAL A 202 -25.77 -7.58 -11.42
C VAL A 202 -25.40 -6.32 -10.65
N ASP A 203 -24.65 -6.48 -9.56
CA ASP A 203 -24.15 -5.36 -8.75
C ASP A 203 -22.90 -5.77 -7.96
N ALA A 204 -22.14 -4.80 -7.46
CA ALA A 204 -20.97 -5.05 -6.64
C ALA A 204 -20.66 -3.91 -5.65
N ALA A 205 -20.16 -4.29 -4.47
CA ALA A 205 -19.59 -3.37 -3.49
C ALA A 205 -18.22 -3.87 -3.03
N VAL A 206 -17.30 -2.96 -2.71
CA VAL A 206 -15.95 -3.31 -2.26
C VAL A 206 -15.67 -2.73 -0.89
N THR A 207 -15.20 -3.58 0.02
CA THR A 207 -14.75 -3.21 1.37
C THR A 207 -13.29 -3.58 1.56
N VAL A 208 -12.69 -3.12 2.66
CA VAL A 208 -11.38 -3.60 3.12
C VAL A 208 -11.63 -4.71 4.14
N ALA A 209 -10.80 -5.76 4.15
CA ALA A 209 -10.85 -6.78 5.18
C ALA A 209 -10.48 -6.19 6.56
N ASP A 210 -10.99 -6.77 7.65
CA ASP A 210 -10.68 -6.31 9.02
C ASP A 210 -9.19 -6.31 9.35
N SER A 211 -8.41 -7.19 8.70
CA SER A 211 -6.95 -7.25 8.77
C SER A 211 -6.24 -6.09 8.05
N GLU A 212 -6.98 -5.25 7.32
CA GLU A 212 -6.49 -4.12 6.51
C GLU A 212 -5.37 -4.49 5.51
N ASP A 213 -5.41 -5.71 4.97
CA ASP A 213 -4.37 -6.26 4.11
C ASP A 213 -4.82 -6.56 2.66
N HIS A 214 -6.12 -6.67 2.40
CA HIS A 214 -6.70 -6.85 1.07
C HIS A 214 -8.12 -6.26 0.95
N LEU A 215 -8.57 -6.09 -0.29
CA LEU A 215 -9.95 -5.73 -0.61
C LEU A 215 -10.84 -6.98 -0.67
N VAL A 216 -12.09 -6.85 -0.25
CA VAL A 216 -13.14 -7.86 -0.33
C VAL A 216 -14.25 -7.34 -1.25
N ALA A 217 -14.52 -8.06 -2.33
CA ALA A 217 -15.62 -7.75 -3.24
C ALA A 217 -16.87 -8.55 -2.85
N HIS A 218 -18.01 -7.87 -2.73
CA HIS A 218 -19.33 -8.44 -2.51
C HIS A 218 -20.11 -8.32 -3.82
N VAL A 219 -20.43 -9.44 -4.45
CA VAL A 219 -20.97 -9.49 -5.82
C VAL A 219 -22.37 -10.07 -5.81
N VAL A 220 -23.31 -9.37 -6.44
CA VAL A 220 -24.65 -9.88 -6.74
C VAL A 220 -24.66 -10.44 -8.15
N GLY A 221 -25.19 -11.65 -8.32
CA GLY A 221 -25.22 -12.35 -9.59
C GLY A 221 -24.11 -13.41 -9.71
N ARG A 222 -23.72 -13.71 -10.95
CA ARG A 222 -22.73 -14.74 -11.24
C ARG A 222 -21.33 -14.15 -11.22
N VAL A 223 -20.48 -14.66 -10.34
CA VAL A 223 -19.04 -14.35 -10.33
C VAL A 223 -18.36 -15.17 -11.44
N PRO A 224 -17.68 -14.54 -12.42
CA PRO A 224 -16.87 -15.24 -13.40
C PRO A 224 -15.75 -16.04 -12.71
N ALA A 225 -15.47 -17.26 -13.19
CA ALA A 225 -14.41 -18.10 -12.61
C ALA A 225 -13.01 -17.46 -12.71
N ASP A 226 -12.82 -16.59 -13.70
CA ASP A 226 -11.60 -15.84 -14.01
C ASP A 226 -11.65 -14.38 -13.55
N LEU A 227 -12.56 -14.00 -12.65
CA LEU A 227 -12.75 -12.62 -12.17
C LEU A 227 -11.42 -11.91 -11.85
N THR A 228 -10.55 -12.56 -11.09
CA THR A 228 -9.25 -11.98 -10.68
C THR A 228 -8.38 -11.63 -11.89
N ALA A 229 -8.35 -12.50 -12.90
CA ALA A 229 -7.58 -12.26 -14.12
C ALA A 229 -8.19 -11.12 -14.96
N LEU A 230 -9.52 -11.10 -15.07
CA LEU A 230 -10.26 -10.05 -15.77
C LEU A 230 -10.06 -8.67 -15.12
N LEU A 231 -10.06 -8.61 -13.79
CA LEU A 231 -9.78 -7.39 -13.03
C LEU A 231 -8.31 -6.98 -13.14
N ALA A 232 -7.37 -7.91 -13.04
CA ALA A 232 -5.94 -7.63 -13.16
C ALA A 232 -5.54 -7.09 -14.56
N ALA A 233 -6.34 -7.34 -15.59
CA ALA A 233 -6.15 -6.76 -16.91
C ALA A 233 -6.59 -5.27 -16.99
N LYS A 234 -7.46 -4.82 -16.10
CA LYS A 234 -8.05 -3.46 -16.10
C LYS A 234 -7.54 -2.58 -14.96
N LEU A 235 -7.20 -3.17 -13.82
CA LEU A 235 -6.88 -2.49 -12.57
C LEU A 235 -5.44 -2.75 -12.15
N PRO A 236 -4.80 -1.79 -11.44
CA PRO A 236 -3.56 -2.04 -10.73
C PRO A 236 -3.70 -3.21 -9.75
N ALA A 237 -2.63 -3.98 -9.56
CA ALA A 237 -2.64 -5.19 -8.73
C ALA A 237 -3.16 -4.97 -7.29
N HIS A 238 -2.89 -3.81 -6.68
CA HIS A 238 -3.35 -3.49 -5.32
C HIS A 238 -4.85 -3.15 -5.23
N MET A 239 -5.52 -2.93 -6.36
CA MET A 239 -6.97 -2.70 -6.44
C MET A 239 -7.75 -3.98 -6.76
N VAL A 240 -7.06 -5.09 -7.06
CA VAL A 240 -7.71 -6.38 -7.31
C VAL A 240 -8.11 -7.00 -5.97
N PRO A 241 -9.40 -7.36 -5.76
CA PRO A 241 -9.86 -7.99 -4.53
C PRO A 241 -9.13 -9.31 -4.24
N GLY A 242 -8.67 -9.47 -3.00
CA GLY A 242 -8.07 -10.72 -2.52
C GLY A 242 -9.12 -11.76 -2.14
N ARG A 243 -10.38 -11.33 -1.95
CA ARG A 243 -11.51 -12.19 -1.63
C ARG A 243 -12.76 -11.70 -2.35
N VAL A 244 -13.57 -12.65 -2.81
CA VAL A 244 -14.84 -12.39 -3.47
C VAL A 244 -15.93 -13.18 -2.75
N LEU A 245 -17.02 -12.51 -2.43
CA LEU A 245 -18.18 -13.05 -1.74
C LEU A 245 -19.41 -12.84 -2.62
N THR A 246 -20.03 -13.92 -3.07
CA THR A 246 -21.35 -13.83 -3.71
C THR A 246 -22.40 -13.55 -2.65
N VAL A 247 -23.24 -12.54 -2.87
CA VAL A 247 -24.34 -12.17 -1.98
C VAL A 247 -25.65 -12.09 -2.77
N ASP A 248 -26.76 -12.48 -2.15
CA ASP A 248 -28.07 -12.40 -2.81
C ASP A 248 -28.48 -10.96 -3.10
N ALA A 249 -28.10 -10.04 -2.21
CA ALA A 249 -28.29 -8.61 -2.36
C ALA A 249 -27.27 -7.83 -1.52
N LEU A 250 -26.92 -6.64 -1.99
CA LEU A 250 -26.16 -5.67 -1.21
C LEU A 250 -27.06 -5.13 -0.07
N PRO A 251 -26.59 -5.15 1.19
CA PRO A 251 -27.37 -4.67 2.31
C PRO A 251 -27.54 -3.16 2.20
N LEU A 252 -28.75 -2.68 2.49
CA LEU A 252 -29.07 -1.26 2.49
C LEU A 252 -29.49 -0.83 3.90
N THR A 253 -29.11 0.38 4.29
CA THR A 253 -29.60 1.10 5.47
C THR A 253 -31.11 1.38 5.34
N VAL A 254 -31.75 1.78 6.44
CA VAL A 254 -33.17 2.21 6.46
C VAL A 254 -33.49 3.35 5.48
N ASN A 255 -32.48 4.11 5.05
CA ASN A 255 -32.60 5.20 4.08
C ASN A 255 -32.31 4.77 2.64
N GLY A 256 -32.17 3.46 2.37
CA GLY A 256 -31.90 2.91 1.04
C GLY A 256 -30.48 3.12 0.52
N LYS A 257 -29.54 3.57 1.38
CA LYS A 257 -28.11 3.65 1.04
C LYS A 257 -27.40 2.34 1.35
N LEU A 258 -26.32 2.02 0.64
CA LEU A 258 -25.47 0.86 0.93
C LEU A 258 -25.02 0.83 2.39
N ASP A 259 -25.25 -0.29 3.06
CA ASP A 259 -24.81 -0.52 4.44
C ASP A 259 -23.42 -1.18 4.45
N ARG A 260 -22.40 -0.32 4.49
CA ARG A 260 -21.00 -0.76 4.49
C ARG A 260 -20.60 -1.48 5.78
N ASN A 261 -21.27 -1.20 6.91
CA ASN A 261 -20.99 -1.90 8.16
C ASN A 261 -21.47 -3.35 8.07
N ALA A 262 -22.67 -3.57 7.53
CA ALA A 262 -23.18 -4.91 7.28
C ALA A 262 -22.30 -5.68 6.26
N LEU A 263 -21.71 -5.00 5.28
CA LEU A 263 -20.74 -5.61 4.37
C LEU A 263 -19.42 -5.96 5.07
N ALA A 264 -18.89 -5.09 5.93
CA ALA A 264 -17.68 -5.37 6.71
C ALA A 264 -17.88 -6.58 7.64
N GLU A 265 -19.02 -6.65 8.34
CA GLU A 265 -19.38 -7.81 9.16
C GLU A 265 -19.44 -9.11 8.34
N ARG A 266 -20.02 -9.06 7.13
CA ARG A 266 -20.01 -10.21 6.21
C ARG A 266 -18.59 -10.58 5.76
N ALA A 267 -17.72 -9.60 5.53
CA ALA A 267 -16.32 -9.82 5.20
C ALA A 267 -15.54 -10.44 6.37
N ALA A 268 -15.92 -10.16 7.61
CA ALA A 268 -15.32 -10.75 8.81
C ALA A 268 -15.70 -12.22 9.04
N LEU A 269 -16.82 -12.68 8.46
CA LEU A 269 -17.25 -14.07 8.61
C LEU A 269 -16.27 -15.02 7.89
N PRO A 270 -15.90 -16.17 8.51
CA PRO A 270 -15.17 -17.21 7.81
C PRO A 270 -15.97 -17.68 6.60
N PRO A 271 -15.31 -18.10 5.50
CA PRO A 271 -16.02 -18.56 4.31
C PRO A 271 -17.02 -19.65 4.72
N ALA A 272 -18.30 -19.39 4.46
CA ALA A 272 -19.34 -20.39 4.65
C ALA A 272 -18.99 -21.58 3.76
N ALA A 273 -18.75 -22.74 4.37
CA ALA A 273 -18.60 -23.99 3.65
C ALA A 273 -19.87 -24.21 2.82
N SER A 274 -19.80 -23.95 1.52
CA SER A 274 -20.87 -24.26 0.59
C SER A 274 -20.28 -24.83 -0.69
N VAL A 275 -20.58 -26.13 -0.84
CA VAL A 275 -20.81 -26.91 -2.06
C VAL A 275 -19.86 -26.71 -3.25
N ASP A 276 -18.96 -27.69 -3.36
CA ASP A 276 -18.39 -28.26 -4.59
C ASP A 276 -17.87 -27.28 -5.65
N ALA A 277 -16.71 -26.68 -5.36
CA ALA A 277 -15.66 -26.67 -6.37
C ALA A 277 -15.14 -28.13 -6.51
N PRO A 278 -14.98 -28.69 -7.72
CA PRO A 278 -14.45 -30.04 -7.87
C PRO A 278 -13.01 -30.07 -7.36
N SER A 279 -12.84 -30.60 -6.15
CA SER A 279 -11.60 -31.17 -5.69
C SER A 279 -11.34 -32.41 -6.54
N ALA A 280 -10.48 -32.28 -7.53
CA ALA A 280 -9.90 -33.45 -8.19
C ALA A 280 -9.04 -34.19 -7.17
N GLY A 281 -9.59 -35.26 -6.57
CA GLY A 281 -8.82 -36.16 -5.72
C GLY A 281 -9.65 -36.88 -4.66
N ALA A 282 -10.70 -37.61 -5.04
CA ALA A 282 -11.21 -38.67 -4.18
C ALA A 282 -10.28 -39.91 -4.26
N PRO A 283 -10.02 -40.59 -3.14
CA PRO A 283 -9.02 -41.64 -3.04
C PRO A 283 -9.57 -42.97 -3.57
N ILE A 284 -8.77 -43.69 -4.35
CA ILE A 284 -8.99 -45.12 -4.61
C ILE A 284 -7.81 -45.86 -3.99
N GLY A 285 -8.11 -46.67 -2.97
CA GLY A 285 -7.14 -47.52 -2.31
C GLY A 285 -6.67 -48.67 -3.21
N GLY A 286 -5.40 -49.00 -3.08
CA GLY A 286 -4.78 -50.18 -3.67
C GLY A 286 -3.31 -50.26 -3.24
N ALA A 287 -3.03 -51.01 -2.17
CA ALA A 287 -1.68 -51.38 -1.80
C ALA A 287 -1.01 -52.17 -2.93
N LEU A 288 0.30 -52.02 -3.14
CA LEU A 288 1.27 -53.13 -3.23
C LEU A 288 2.72 -52.60 -3.28
N HIS A 289 3.58 -53.36 -2.59
CA HIS A 289 5.04 -53.29 -2.49
C HIS A 289 5.77 -53.34 -3.84
N GLY A 290 6.96 -52.73 -3.92
CA GLY A 290 8.06 -53.26 -4.74
C GLY A 290 8.96 -52.27 -5.48
N ALA A 291 10.19 -52.17 -4.98
CA ALA A 291 11.46 -51.99 -5.73
C ALA A 291 11.73 -50.68 -6.53
N ALA A 292 12.84 -50.04 -6.14
CA ALA A 292 13.60 -49.06 -6.92
C ALA A 292 14.46 -49.77 -8.00
N PRO A 293 15.37 -49.05 -8.69
CA PRO A 293 15.16 -48.01 -9.70
C PRO A 293 15.83 -48.42 -11.03
N ASP A 294 15.52 -47.81 -12.19
CA ASP A 294 16.50 -47.71 -13.28
C ASP A 294 16.10 -46.73 -14.41
N GLY A 295 17.05 -45.87 -14.75
CA GLY A 295 17.38 -45.51 -16.14
C GLY A 295 16.51 -44.49 -16.89
N GLY A 296 16.90 -43.21 -16.82
CA GLY A 296 16.40 -42.21 -17.77
C GLY A 296 16.86 -40.77 -17.48
N ALA A 297 18.16 -40.51 -17.61
CA ALA A 297 18.70 -39.17 -17.47
C ALA A 297 18.27 -38.24 -18.63
N THR A 298 17.51 -37.19 -18.31
CA THR A 298 17.46 -35.93 -19.07
C THR A 298 17.23 -34.76 -18.11
N GLY A 299 18.24 -33.87 -17.95
CA GLY A 299 18.07 -32.49 -17.47
C GLY A 299 18.08 -32.21 -15.95
N GLY A 300 19.20 -32.43 -15.26
CA GLY A 300 19.35 -32.22 -13.80
C GLY A 300 19.46 -30.77 -13.30
N GLY A 301 18.70 -29.81 -13.84
CA GLY A 301 18.70 -28.41 -13.39
C GLY A 301 17.37 -27.93 -12.80
N ASP A 302 16.26 -28.34 -13.42
CA ASP A 302 14.95 -27.69 -13.20
C ASP A 302 14.26 -28.16 -11.91
N GLY A 303 14.46 -29.42 -11.53
CA GLY A 303 13.86 -29.99 -10.32
C GLY A 303 14.47 -29.45 -9.01
N ALA A 304 15.76 -29.10 -9.01
CA ALA A 304 16.44 -28.59 -7.82
C ALA A 304 16.04 -27.13 -7.51
N ALA A 305 15.91 -26.29 -8.54
CA ALA A 305 15.44 -24.92 -8.38
C ALA A 305 13.97 -24.87 -7.95
N LEU A 306 13.14 -25.75 -8.52
CA LEU A 306 11.73 -25.88 -8.14
C LEU A 306 11.59 -26.31 -6.66
N ALA A 307 12.28 -27.37 -6.24
CA ALA A 307 12.24 -27.83 -4.86
C ALA A 307 12.68 -26.72 -3.88
N ALA A 308 13.79 -26.04 -4.16
CA ALA A 308 14.26 -24.93 -3.35
C ALA A 308 13.26 -23.76 -3.27
N LEU A 309 12.56 -23.44 -4.37
CA LEU A 309 11.55 -22.39 -4.37
C LEU A 309 10.29 -22.77 -3.58
N VAL A 310 9.88 -24.04 -3.64
CA VAL A 310 8.78 -24.58 -2.82
C VAL A 310 9.14 -24.50 -1.33
N ASP A 311 10.35 -24.90 -0.94
CA ASP A 311 10.83 -24.81 0.44
C ASP A 311 10.89 -23.35 0.93
N ILE A 312 11.40 -22.43 0.09
CA ILE A 312 11.42 -21.00 0.41
C ILE A 312 10.00 -20.46 0.62
N PHE A 313 9.03 -20.89 -0.21
CA PHE A 313 7.63 -20.50 -0.04
C PHE A 313 7.08 -21.06 1.28
N ALA A 314 7.36 -22.32 1.62
CA ALA A 314 6.92 -22.94 2.86
C ALA A 314 7.48 -22.21 4.10
N ASP A 315 8.74 -21.80 4.05
CA ASP A 315 9.40 -21.09 5.15
C ASP A 315 9.00 -19.60 5.27
N THR A 316 8.36 -19.03 4.26
CA THR A 316 8.01 -17.60 4.23
C THR A 316 6.51 -17.33 4.31
N LEU A 317 5.66 -18.30 3.93
CA LEU A 317 4.21 -18.18 3.93
C LEU A 317 3.61 -18.99 5.11
N PRO A 318 3.32 -18.33 6.25
CA PRO A 318 2.82 -19.03 7.44
C PRO A 318 1.45 -19.68 7.19
N GLY A 319 1.31 -20.96 7.55
CA GLY A 319 0.05 -21.69 7.52
C GLY A 319 -0.31 -22.38 6.20
N SER A 320 0.59 -22.39 5.22
CA SER A 320 0.41 -23.08 3.94
C SER A 320 1.41 -24.23 3.77
N VAL A 321 1.00 -25.30 3.07
CA VAL A 321 1.91 -26.31 2.52
C VAL A 321 1.98 -26.04 1.03
N PRO A 322 2.83 -25.09 0.58
CA PRO A 322 2.88 -24.72 -0.82
C PRO A 322 3.39 -25.88 -1.67
N ASP A 323 2.79 -26.04 -2.84
CA ASP A 323 3.22 -26.92 -3.92
C ASP A 323 3.83 -26.10 -5.07
N ALA A 324 4.18 -26.79 -6.17
CA ALA A 324 4.80 -26.18 -7.33
C ALA A 324 3.95 -25.05 -7.97
N ASP A 325 2.63 -25.08 -7.82
CA ASP A 325 1.68 -24.19 -8.49
C ASP A 325 1.00 -23.22 -7.52
N THR A 326 1.44 -23.21 -6.26
CA THR A 326 0.90 -22.32 -5.24
C THR A 326 1.17 -20.87 -5.60
N ASP A 327 0.08 -20.11 -5.79
CA ASP A 327 0.15 -18.68 -6.05
C ASP A 327 0.61 -17.93 -4.80
N PHE A 328 1.73 -17.23 -4.92
CA PHE A 328 2.38 -16.50 -3.86
C PHE A 328 1.45 -15.52 -3.13
N PHE A 329 0.59 -14.80 -3.86
CA PHE A 329 -0.27 -13.78 -3.26
C PHE A 329 -1.54 -14.38 -2.66
N THR A 330 -2.12 -15.39 -3.30
CA THR A 330 -3.28 -16.13 -2.77
C THR A 330 -2.92 -16.86 -1.47
N ALA A 331 -1.68 -17.34 -1.35
CA ALA A 331 -1.17 -17.99 -0.15
C ALA A 331 -0.77 -16.99 0.97
N GLY A 332 -1.09 -15.69 0.84
CA GLY A 332 -0.82 -14.67 1.86
C GLY A 332 0.50 -13.93 1.68
N GLY A 333 1.21 -14.13 0.57
CA GLY A 333 2.42 -13.41 0.24
C GLY A 333 2.16 -11.95 -0.15
N ASP A 334 3.14 -11.09 0.11
CA ASP A 334 3.09 -9.68 -0.25
C ASP A 334 4.48 -9.14 -0.59
N SER A 335 4.60 -7.83 -0.81
CA SER A 335 5.87 -7.21 -1.23
C SER A 335 7.03 -7.39 -0.24
N ILE A 336 6.79 -7.60 1.05
CA ILE A 336 7.84 -7.80 2.05
C ILE A 336 8.17 -9.29 2.18
N VAL A 337 7.16 -10.16 2.15
CA VAL A 337 7.38 -11.61 2.03
C VAL A 337 8.17 -11.90 0.75
N ALA A 338 7.88 -11.18 -0.34
CA ALA A 338 8.59 -11.31 -1.61
C ALA A 338 10.07 -10.92 -1.47
N ILE A 339 10.39 -9.88 -0.69
CA ILE A 339 11.78 -9.53 -0.37
C ILE A 339 12.48 -10.67 0.38
N SER A 340 11.79 -11.32 1.34
CA SER A 340 12.33 -12.48 2.05
C SER A 340 12.60 -13.66 1.10
N VAL A 341 11.64 -13.98 0.22
CA VAL A 341 11.78 -15.00 -0.83
C VAL A 341 12.97 -14.69 -1.73
N ILE A 342 13.11 -13.45 -2.21
CA ILE A 342 14.22 -13.02 -3.09
C ILE A 342 15.57 -13.15 -2.38
N ASN A 343 15.66 -12.74 -1.12
CA ASN A 343 16.90 -12.80 -0.35
C ASN A 343 17.31 -14.25 -0.08
N ARG A 344 16.36 -15.12 0.28
CA ARG A 344 16.60 -16.56 0.51
C ARG A 344 16.96 -17.28 -0.79
N ALA A 345 16.24 -17.01 -1.89
CA ALA A 345 16.56 -17.55 -3.21
C ALA A 345 17.97 -17.14 -3.66
N ARG A 346 18.34 -15.87 -3.46
CA ARG A 346 19.69 -15.37 -3.77
C ARG A 346 20.76 -16.04 -2.93
N ALA A 347 20.50 -16.33 -1.65
CA ALA A 347 21.43 -17.06 -0.79
C ALA A 347 21.70 -18.50 -1.29
N LEU A 348 20.74 -19.11 -1.99
CA LEU A 348 20.87 -20.41 -2.66
C LEU A 348 21.39 -20.31 -4.10
N GLY A 349 21.85 -19.12 -4.53
CA GLY A 349 22.38 -18.91 -5.88
C GLY A 349 21.31 -18.78 -6.98
N LEU A 350 20.02 -18.66 -6.61
CA LEU A 350 18.93 -18.45 -7.55
C LEU A 350 18.71 -16.94 -7.80
N PRO A 351 18.98 -16.41 -9.01
CA PRO A 351 18.94 -14.97 -9.30
C PRO A 351 17.51 -14.46 -9.56
N VAL A 352 16.61 -14.63 -8.58
CA VAL A 352 15.23 -14.13 -8.64
C VAL A 352 15.24 -12.60 -8.54
N ALA A 353 14.67 -11.90 -9.53
CA ALA A 353 14.48 -10.45 -9.46
C ALA A 353 13.13 -10.11 -8.81
N PRO A 354 12.99 -8.92 -8.17
CA PRO A 354 11.72 -8.50 -7.59
C PRO A 354 10.54 -8.61 -8.54
N ARG A 355 10.68 -8.10 -9.77
CA ARG A 355 9.65 -8.18 -10.81
C ARG A 355 9.20 -9.62 -11.10
N ASP A 356 10.10 -10.61 -10.97
CA ASP A 356 9.85 -11.98 -11.42
C ASP A 356 8.85 -12.64 -10.44
N VAL A 357 8.93 -12.36 -9.13
CA VAL A 357 7.95 -12.84 -8.12
C VAL A 357 6.55 -12.30 -8.38
N PHE A 358 6.43 -11.02 -8.73
CA PHE A 358 5.13 -10.38 -8.99
C PHE A 358 4.47 -10.85 -10.28
N LEU A 359 5.27 -11.16 -11.31
CA LEU A 359 4.76 -11.56 -12.63
C LEU A 359 4.48 -13.06 -12.72
N LEU A 360 5.36 -13.88 -12.17
CA LEU A 360 5.34 -15.34 -12.38
C LEU A 360 4.58 -16.06 -11.27
N ARG A 361 4.55 -15.49 -10.06
CA ARG A 361 3.64 -15.82 -8.94
C ARG A 361 3.74 -17.23 -8.34
N THR A 362 4.24 -18.24 -9.05
CA THR A 362 4.35 -19.63 -8.56
C THR A 362 5.80 -20.14 -8.56
N PRO A 363 6.14 -21.13 -7.69
CA PRO A 363 7.45 -21.78 -7.70
C PRO A 363 7.82 -22.38 -9.06
N ARG A 364 6.86 -23.01 -9.75
CA ARG A 364 7.06 -23.59 -11.10
C ARG A 364 7.42 -22.53 -12.12
N ALA A 365 6.63 -21.46 -12.23
CA ALA A 365 6.87 -20.41 -13.21
C ALA A 365 8.19 -19.66 -12.93
N LEU A 366 8.55 -19.49 -11.66
CA LEU A 366 9.86 -18.95 -11.27
C LEU A 366 11.01 -19.88 -11.68
N ALA A 367 10.90 -21.19 -11.42
CA ALA A 367 11.92 -22.17 -11.79
C ALA A 367 12.11 -22.23 -13.33
N GLU A 368 11.02 -22.27 -14.09
CA GLU A 368 11.05 -22.25 -15.56
C GLU A 368 11.68 -20.96 -16.11
N HIS A 369 11.39 -19.82 -15.49
CA HIS A 369 12.00 -18.54 -15.86
C HIS A 369 13.51 -18.49 -15.55
N LEU A 370 13.96 -19.16 -14.48
CA LEU A 370 15.37 -19.27 -14.15
C LEU A 370 16.10 -20.24 -15.10
N ALA A 371 15.47 -21.34 -15.50
CA ALA A 371 16.02 -22.33 -16.43
C ALA A 371 16.23 -21.75 -17.84
N THR A 372 15.35 -20.85 -18.28
CA THR A 372 15.45 -20.18 -19.59
C THR A 372 16.40 -18.98 -19.59
N ARG A 373 16.96 -18.62 -18.44
CA ARG A 373 17.83 -17.45 -18.29
C ARG A 373 19.27 -17.80 -18.68
N THR A 374 19.62 -17.64 -19.96
CA THR A 374 21.03 -17.56 -20.34
C THR A 374 21.68 -16.38 -19.60
N PRO A 375 22.90 -16.51 -19.03
CA PRO A 375 23.56 -15.39 -18.35
C PRO A 375 23.76 -14.23 -19.34
N ARG A 376 22.85 -13.26 -19.27
CA ARG A 376 22.89 -12.07 -20.10
C ARG A 376 23.98 -11.16 -19.54
N ALA A 377 25.08 -11.05 -20.28
CA ALA A 377 26.02 -9.95 -20.11
C ALA A 377 25.24 -8.64 -20.03
N THR A 378 25.57 -7.80 -19.04
CA THR A 378 24.97 -6.48 -18.83
C THR A 378 25.05 -5.68 -20.12
N ALA A 379 23.95 -5.62 -20.88
CA ALA A 379 23.86 -4.72 -22.00
C ALA A 379 24.01 -3.28 -21.45
N PRO A 380 24.90 -2.46 -22.03
CA PRO A 380 25.04 -1.07 -21.60
C PRO A 380 23.69 -0.37 -21.80
N ALA A 381 23.33 0.47 -20.83
CA ALA A 381 22.14 1.31 -20.92
C ALA A 381 22.18 2.12 -22.24
N PRO A 382 21.05 2.33 -22.92
CA PRO A 382 21.02 3.18 -24.10
C PRO A 382 21.65 4.54 -23.75
N ALA A 383 22.54 5.02 -24.61
CA ALA A 383 23.22 6.30 -24.40
C ALA A 383 22.17 7.40 -24.19
N ARG A 384 22.29 8.13 -23.07
CA ARG A 384 21.48 9.32 -22.83
C ARG A 384 21.76 10.32 -23.93
N GLN A 385 20.76 10.61 -24.75
CA GLN A 385 20.80 11.74 -25.66
C GLN A 385 20.49 12.99 -24.82
N GLU A 386 21.49 13.86 -24.64
CA GLU A 386 21.35 15.11 -23.89
C GLU A 386 20.83 16.19 -24.85
N ASP A 387 19.52 16.41 -24.87
CA ASP A 387 18.85 17.37 -25.76
C ASP A 387 18.95 18.84 -25.30
N GLY A 388 20.05 19.21 -24.62
CA GLY A 388 20.32 20.59 -24.18
C GLY A 388 19.82 20.94 -22.77
N PRO A 389 20.01 22.20 -22.34
CA PRO A 389 19.76 22.61 -20.96
C PRO A 389 18.26 22.72 -20.64
N LEU A 390 17.80 21.97 -19.62
CA LEU A 390 16.48 22.15 -19.02
C LEU A 390 16.52 23.24 -17.93
N PRO A 391 15.51 24.12 -17.84
CA PRO A 391 15.43 25.07 -16.75
C PRO A 391 15.27 24.32 -15.41
N PRO A 392 16.03 24.68 -14.37
CA PRO A 392 15.95 24.02 -13.08
C PRO A 392 14.57 24.19 -12.47
N THR A 393 14.00 23.10 -11.95
CA THR A 393 12.73 23.17 -11.20
C THR A 393 12.89 24.01 -9.92
N PRO A 394 11.79 24.53 -9.35
CA PRO A 394 11.85 25.33 -8.12
C PRO A 394 12.60 24.64 -6.96
N ILE A 395 12.49 23.31 -6.84
CA ILE A 395 13.21 22.55 -5.80
C ILE A 395 14.72 22.50 -6.04
N ILE A 396 15.17 22.43 -7.30
CA ILE A 396 16.58 22.49 -7.69
C ILE A 396 17.15 23.88 -7.36
N LEU A 397 16.43 24.94 -7.70
CA LEU A 397 16.80 26.31 -7.37
C LEU A 397 16.87 26.53 -5.85
N ARG A 398 15.87 26.04 -5.10
CA ARG A 398 15.86 26.11 -3.64
C ARG A 398 17.03 25.35 -3.03
N ARG A 399 17.35 24.15 -3.53
CA ARG A 399 18.47 23.35 -3.02
C ARG A 399 19.80 24.04 -3.26
N ARG A 400 19.98 24.67 -4.43
CA ARG A 400 21.14 25.51 -4.74
C ARG A 400 21.25 26.70 -3.79
N GLY A 401 20.14 27.38 -3.51
CA GLY A 401 20.10 28.49 -2.54
C GLY A 401 20.45 28.08 -1.10
N LEU A 402 20.30 26.79 -0.77
CA LEU A 402 20.71 26.20 0.52
C LEU A 402 22.14 25.62 0.49
N GLY A 403 22.93 25.89 -0.56
CA GLY A 403 24.31 25.39 -0.71
C GLY A 403 24.41 23.91 -1.11
N GLY A 404 23.31 23.28 -1.54
CA GLY A 404 23.30 21.89 -1.97
C GLY A 404 23.80 21.68 -3.40
N SER A 405 24.52 20.57 -3.64
CA SER A 405 24.96 20.17 -4.99
C SER A 405 23.78 19.77 -5.88
N LEU A 406 23.88 20.15 -7.16
CA LEU A 406 22.92 19.78 -8.20
C LEU A 406 23.29 18.49 -8.95
N ALA A 407 24.49 17.94 -8.72
CA ALA A 407 25.04 16.80 -9.47
C ALA A 407 24.25 15.49 -9.33
N ARG A 408 23.27 15.44 -8.41
CA ARG A 408 22.41 14.27 -8.18
C ARG A 408 20.98 14.44 -8.70
N PHE A 409 20.66 15.58 -9.31
CA PHE A 409 19.35 15.80 -9.92
C PHE A 409 19.39 15.36 -11.38
N ALA A 410 18.41 14.55 -11.78
CA ALA A 410 18.12 14.24 -13.17
C ALA A 410 16.70 14.73 -13.47
N GLN A 411 16.54 15.44 -14.57
CA GLN A 411 15.25 15.89 -15.07
C GLN A 411 15.09 15.36 -16.50
N ALA A 412 13.90 14.86 -16.80
CA ALA A 412 13.50 14.51 -18.15
C ALA A 412 12.18 15.23 -18.44
N ARG A 413 11.99 15.62 -19.70
CA ARG A 413 10.73 16.15 -20.21
C ARG A 413 10.40 15.42 -21.49
N THR A 414 9.17 14.95 -21.62
CA THR A 414 8.66 14.48 -22.92
C THR A 414 8.45 15.70 -23.81
N LEU A 415 9.15 15.74 -24.95
CA LEU A 415 8.89 16.72 -25.99
C LEU A 415 7.62 16.29 -26.71
N THR A 416 6.61 17.15 -26.69
CA THR A 416 5.33 17.00 -27.42
C THR A 416 5.33 17.88 -28.64
#